data_AF-A0A7Y0JQW7-F1
#
_entry.id   AF-A0A7Y0JQW7-F1
#
_cell.length_a   1.000
_cell.length_b   1.000
_cell.length_c   1.000
_cell.angle_alpha   90.00
_cell.angle_beta   90.00
_cell.angle_gamma   90.00
#
_symmetry.space_group_name_H-M   'P 1'
#
loop_
_entity.id
_entity.type
_entity.pdbx_description
1 polymer ?
#
loop_
_entity_poly.entity_id
_entity_poly.type
_entity_poly.pdbx_seq_one_letter_code
_entity_poly.pdbx_strand_id
1 'polypeptide(L)'
;MSIPTPTSPPILEQSPTAAASASTSLPSGNAATFSTTGTATPPPAAATSTPPPGWLGPVLAALVSAAVALWLAAATARRKSREDERSRQRDLFTAAFQAYADYREMPYAIRRRRNDEAAAERVRLSEILREIQGRLTYYETWIAAESATVGSAYTALVLKARAVVGGAMREAWNTPAIAEDKAMNIPSAVVDLSSLAELQGAYVTAFHARLEMLLPWWKQLSTRLITKVRQTSPPPSDPVSGPPKPLSS
;
A
#
# COMPACT_ATOMS: atom_id res chain seq x y z
N MET A 1 44.69 28.20 -45.73
CA MET A 1 43.22 28.05 -45.62
C MET A 1 42.92 27.55 -44.22
N SER A 2 42.38 28.45 -43.39
CA SER A 2 42.36 28.33 -41.93
C SER A 2 41.19 27.48 -41.45
N ILE A 3 41.46 26.58 -40.51
CA ILE A 3 40.48 25.74 -39.81
C ILE A 3 39.94 26.56 -38.63
N PRO A 4 38.61 26.74 -38.47
CA PRO A 4 38.07 27.38 -37.28
C PRO A 4 38.01 26.38 -36.11
N THR A 5 38.63 26.81 -35.00
CA THR A 5 38.61 26.21 -33.66
C THR A 5 37.19 26.18 -33.09
N PRO A 6 36.73 25.09 -32.42
CA PRO A 6 35.50 25.11 -31.66
C PRO A 6 35.69 25.85 -30.32
N THR A 7 35.00 26.98 -30.19
CA THR A 7 34.84 27.75 -28.94
C THR A 7 33.93 26.98 -27.98
N SER A 8 34.50 26.53 -26.86
CA SER A 8 33.77 25.93 -25.74
C SER A 8 32.84 26.95 -25.05
N PRO A 9 31.59 26.61 -24.74
CA PRO A 9 30.73 27.44 -23.90
C PRO A 9 31.14 27.37 -22.40
N PRO A 10 30.84 28.43 -21.63
CA PRO A 10 31.23 28.53 -20.22
C PRO A 10 30.48 27.53 -19.34
N ILE A 11 31.26 26.85 -18.49
CA ILE A 11 30.80 26.04 -17.37
C ILE A 11 30.09 26.98 -16.38
N LEU A 12 28.76 26.89 -16.32
CA LEU A 12 28.01 27.46 -15.21
C LEU A 12 28.19 26.57 -14.00
N GLU A 13 28.98 27.06 -13.03
CA GLU A 13 28.92 26.67 -11.62
C GLU A 13 27.45 26.61 -11.16
N GLN A 14 26.97 25.41 -10.87
CA GLN A 14 25.80 25.23 -10.03
C GLN A 14 26.27 24.64 -8.70
N SER A 15 26.11 25.45 -7.66
CA SER A 15 26.40 25.17 -6.28
C SER A 15 25.69 23.88 -5.79
N PRO A 16 26.34 23.09 -4.93
CA PRO A 16 25.67 22.01 -4.23
C PRO A 16 24.74 22.59 -3.15
N THR A 17 23.43 22.48 -3.33
CA THR A 17 22.47 22.60 -2.23
C THR A 17 22.55 21.33 -1.38
N ALA A 18 23.48 21.34 -0.42
CA ALA A 18 23.51 20.40 0.68
C ALA A 18 22.36 20.73 1.64
N ALA A 19 21.27 19.95 1.55
CA ALA A 19 20.18 20.00 2.51
C ALA A 19 20.39 18.97 3.62
N ALA A 20 20.42 19.49 4.85
CA ALA A 20 20.10 18.82 6.11
C ALA A 20 21.04 17.70 6.61
N SER A 21 22.19 18.14 7.14
CA SER A 21 22.81 17.44 8.28
C SER A 21 21.85 17.47 9.47
N ALA A 22 21.22 16.34 9.78
CA ALA A 22 20.52 16.15 11.04
C ALA A 22 21.56 15.90 12.14
N SER A 23 21.84 16.96 12.91
CA SER A 23 22.62 16.91 14.13
C SER A 23 22.01 15.90 15.11
N THR A 24 22.64 14.74 15.24
CA THR A 24 22.39 13.81 16.35
C THR A 24 23.09 14.39 17.57
N SER A 25 22.32 15.03 18.46
CA SER A 25 22.78 15.41 19.79
C SER A 25 22.96 14.14 20.63
N LEU A 26 24.23 13.78 20.87
CA LEU A 26 24.61 12.88 21.96
C LEU A 26 24.24 13.54 23.30
N PRO A 27 23.65 12.81 24.27
CA PRO A 27 23.71 13.25 25.65
C PRO A 27 25.16 13.17 26.13
N SER A 28 25.73 14.35 26.38
CA SER A 28 27.01 14.56 27.05
C SER A 28 26.97 13.93 28.43
N GLY A 29 27.65 12.78 28.58
CA GLY A 29 27.96 12.20 29.88
C GLY A 29 28.95 13.11 30.59
N ASN A 30 28.47 13.89 31.54
CA ASN A 30 29.33 14.72 32.37
C ASN A 30 30.22 13.84 33.25
N ALA A 31 31.49 14.19 33.19
CA ALA A 31 32.59 13.60 33.92
C ALA A 31 32.43 13.73 35.43
N ALA A 32 33.11 12.79 36.10
CA ALA A 32 33.30 12.69 37.52
C ALA A 32 33.82 13.99 38.17
N THR A 33 33.27 14.30 39.34
CA THR A 33 33.97 15.07 40.38
C THR A 33 33.83 14.33 41.70
N PHE A 34 34.96 13.91 42.24
CA PHE A 34 35.14 13.42 43.60
C PHE A 34 34.89 14.54 44.61
N SER A 35 34.29 14.25 45.77
CA SER A 35 34.94 14.35 47.09
C SER A 35 33.95 14.33 48.27
N THR A 36 34.46 13.75 49.36
CA THR A 36 34.27 14.14 50.77
C THR A 36 33.38 13.26 51.64
N THR A 37 34.10 12.52 52.48
CA THR A 37 33.76 11.91 53.77
C THR A 37 32.83 12.79 54.63
N GLY A 38 31.67 12.26 55.00
CA GLY A 38 30.78 12.80 56.01
C GLY A 38 30.47 11.74 57.07
N THR A 39 30.87 12.03 58.29
CA THR A 39 30.75 11.20 59.50
C THR A 39 29.30 10.90 59.88
N ALA A 40 29.13 9.71 60.47
CA ALA A 40 27.94 9.05 61.00
C ALA A 40 26.91 9.92 61.77
N THR A 41 25.63 9.60 61.52
CA THR A 41 24.55 9.60 62.53
C THR A 41 23.66 8.38 62.26
N PRO A 42 23.47 7.44 63.19
CA PRO A 42 22.54 6.32 62.99
C PRO A 42 21.08 6.82 63.00
N PRO A 43 20.23 6.38 62.06
CA PRO A 43 18.80 6.62 62.16
C PRO A 43 18.20 5.84 63.35
N PRO A 44 17.21 6.40 64.06
CA PRO A 44 16.49 5.67 65.10
C PRO A 44 15.84 4.43 64.49
N ALA A 45 15.89 3.33 65.24
CA ALA A 45 15.31 2.04 64.91
C ALA A 45 13.97 2.21 64.18
N ALA A 46 13.91 1.71 62.94
CA ALA A 46 12.67 1.57 62.21
C ALA A 46 11.72 0.77 63.10
N ALA A 47 10.69 1.44 63.60
CA ALA A 47 9.58 0.77 64.23
C ALA A 47 9.03 -0.22 63.21
N THR A 48 9.18 -1.51 63.51
CA THR A 48 8.48 -2.58 62.80
C THR A 48 7.00 -2.35 63.08
N SER A 49 6.35 -1.55 62.24
CA SER A 49 4.91 -1.39 62.26
C SER A 49 4.34 -2.71 61.78
N THR A 50 3.96 -3.56 62.73
CA THR A 50 3.11 -4.72 62.48
C THR A 50 1.82 -4.18 61.82
N PRO A 51 1.58 -4.46 60.53
CA PRO A 51 0.38 -3.95 59.89
C PRO A 51 -0.86 -4.62 60.52
N PRO A 52 -1.93 -3.86 60.80
CA PRO A 52 -3.12 -4.42 61.43
C PRO A 52 -3.76 -5.48 60.51
N PRO A 53 -4.32 -6.58 61.04
CA PRO A 53 -4.94 -7.62 60.23
C PRO A 53 -6.11 -7.03 59.42
N GLY A 54 -5.95 -6.96 58.09
CA GLY A 54 -6.93 -6.34 57.17
C GLY A 54 -6.36 -5.82 55.84
N TRP A 55 -5.04 -5.67 55.72
CA TRP A 55 -4.35 -5.09 54.56
C TRP A 55 -4.05 -6.05 53.39
N LEU A 56 -4.29 -7.36 53.54
CA LEU A 56 -4.11 -8.33 52.46
C LEU A 56 -5.06 -8.06 51.27
N GLY A 57 -6.26 -7.53 51.53
CA GLY A 57 -7.24 -7.19 50.48
C GLY A 57 -6.74 -6.10 49.51
N PRO A 58 -6.29 -4.93 50.01
CA PRO A 58 -5.75 -3.85 49.16
C PRO A 58 -4.53 -4.26 48.33
N VAL A 59 -3.60 -5.04 48.88
CA VAL A 59 -2.39 -5.47 48.16
C VAL A 59 -2.73 -6.46 47.05
N LEU A 60 -3.60 -7.44 47.31
CA LEU A 60 -4.12 -8.35 46.28
C LEU A 60 -4.88 -7.59 45.19
N ALA A 61 -5.73 -6.63 45.57
CA ALA A 61 -6.46 -5.80 44.61
C ALA A 61 -5.52 -4.98 43.71
N ALA A 62 -4.44 -4.42 44.27
CA ALA A 62 -3.43 -3.69 43.52
C ALA A 62 -2.63 -4.58 42.56
N LEU A 63 -2.30 -5.82 42.97
CA LEU A 63 -1.61 -6.78 42.09
C LEU A 63 -2.51 -7.25 40.94
N VAL A 64 -3.79 -7.52 41.22
CA VAL A 64 -4.77 -7.89 40.19
C VAL A 64 -4.99 -6.75 39.20
N SER A 65 -5.15 -5.50 39.69
CA SER A 65 -5.34 -4.35 38.81
C SER A 65 -4.12 -4.08 37.94
N ALA A 66 -2.90 -4.20 38.49
CA ALA A 66 -1.66 -4.09 37.72
C ALA A 66 -1.54 -5.18 36.65
N ALA A 67 -1.90 -6.43 36.98
CA ALA A 67 -1.88 -7.54 36.02
C ALA A 67 -2.90 -7.33 34.88
N VAL A 68 -4.11 -6.87 35.19
CA VAL A 68 -5.14 -6.54 34.20
C VAL A 68 -4.69 -5.37 33.32
N ALA A 69 -4.11 -4.33 33.89
CA ALA A 69 -3.59 -3.19 33.13
C ALA A 69 -2.46 -3.60 32.18
N LEU A 70 -1.52 -4.44 32.63
CA LEU A 70 -0.44 -4.96 31.80
C LEU A 70 -0.99 -5.84 30.67
N TRP A 71 -1.96 -6.70 30.96
CA TRP A 71 -2.60 -7.53 29.95
C TRP A 71 -3.34 -6.69 28.91
N LEU A 72 -4.07 -5.66 29.34
CA LEU A 72 -4.80 -4.77 28.44
C LEU A 72 -3.85 -3.96 27.55
N ALA A 73 -2.76 -3.43 28.12
CA ALA A 73 -1.71 -2.73 27.38
C ALA A 73 -1.00 -3.64 26.37
N ALA A 74 -0.69 -4.88 26.75
CA ALA A 74 -0.13 -5.87 25.82
C ALA A 74 -1.12 -6.25 24.72
N ALA A 75 -2.40 -6.40 25.05
CA ALA A 75 -3.46 -6.70 24.08
C ALA A 75 -3.67 -5.54 23.09
N THR A 76 -3.66 -4.30 23.54
CA THR A 76 -3.77 -3.11 22.66
C THR A 76 -2.54 -2.93 21.79
N ALA A 77 -1.33 -3.13 22.34
CA ALA A 77 -0.08 -3.08 21.57
C ALA A 77 -0.06 -4.14 20.45
N ARG A 78 -0.48 -5.39 20.76
CA ARG A 78 -0.59 -6.47 19.77
C ARG A 78 -1.64 -6.17 18.70
N ARG A 79 -2.77 -5.55 19.05
CA ARG A 79 -3.79 -5.12 18.08
C ARG A 79 -3.25 -4.07 17.13
N LYS A 80 -2.59 -3.03 17.68
CA LYS A 80 -2.01 -1.95 16.90
C LYS A 80 -0.96 -2.47 15.90
N SER A 81 -0.05 -3.33 16.35
CA SER A 81 0.98 -3.91 15.48
C SER A 81 0.38 -4.70 14.29
N ARG A 82 -0.73 -5.42 14.49
CA ARG A 82 -1.40 -6.16 13.39
C ARG A 82 -2.15 -5.25 12.43
N GLU A 83 -2.77 -4.20 12.95
CA GLU A 83 -3.45 -3.20 12.11
C GLU A 83 -2.44 -2.41 11.28
N ASP A 84 -1.31 -2.04 11.88
CA ASP A 84 -0.20 -1.36 11.20
C ASP A 84 0.38 -2.24 10.08
N GLU A 85 0.63 -3.52 10.35
CA GLU A 85 1.13 -4.48 9.35
C GLU A 85 0.15 -4.63 8.17
N ARG A 86 -1.14 -4.79 8.47
CA ARG A 86 -2.17 -4.86 7.43
C ARG A 86 -2.24 -3.58 6.61
N SER A 87 -2.11 -2.40 7.23
CA SER A 87 -2.10 -1.13 6.51
C SER A 87 -0.89 -1.07 5.57
N ARG A 88 0.30 -1.42 6.06
CA ARG A 88 1.53 -1.47 5.25
C ARG A 88 1.39 -2.39 4.03
N GLN A 89 0.86 -3.60 4.22
CA GLN A 89 0.64 -4.53 3.11
C GLN A 89 -0.41 -4.00 2.13
N ARG A 90 -1.50 -3.41 2.63
CA ARG A 90 -2.53 -2.81 1.76
C ARG A 90 -1.92 -1.70 0.89
N ASP A 91 -1.16 -0.82 1.51
CA ASP A 91 -0.59 0.35 0.83
C ASP A 91 0.44 -0.11 -0.21
N LEU A 92 1.29 -1.10 0.13
CA LEU A 92 2.22 -1.75 -0.79
C LEU A 92 1.51 -2.35 -2.01
N PHE A 93 0.51 -3.20 -1.80
CA PHE A 93 -0.19 -3.88 -2.88
C PHE A 93 -1.01 -2.90 -3.75
N THR A 94 -1.54 -1.83 -3.16
CA THR A 94 -2.23 -0.77 -3.90
C THR A 94 -1.24 0.02 -4.77
N ALA A 95 -0.07 0.36 -4.23
CA ALA A 95 0.97 1.07 -4.97
C ALA A 95 1.53 0.25 -6.14
N ALA A 96 1.65 -1.06 -5.98
CA ALA A 96 2.02 -1.96 -7.07
C ALA A 96 0.96 -2.02 -8.18
N PHE A 97 -0.32 -2.04 -7.81
CA PHE A 97 -1.41 -1.98 -8.78
C PHE A 97 -1.44 -0.63 -9.52
N GLN A 98 -1.12 0.47 -8.82
CA GLN A 98 -0.96 1.78 -9.43
C GLN A 98 0.16 1.81 -10.47
N ALA A 99 1.34 1.23 -10.17
CA ALA A 99 2.43 1.15 -11.15
C ALA A 99 2.03 0.37 -12.42
N TYR A 100 1.26 -0.72 -12.25
CA TYR A 100 0.66 -1.45 -13.37
C TYR A 100 -0.35 -0.59 -14.14
N ALA A 101 -1.20 0.16 -13.45
CA ALA A 101 -2.15 1.07 -14.09
C ALA A 101 -1.43 2.15 -14.91
N ASP A 102 -0.38 2.78 -14.36
CA ASP A 102 0.42 3.77 -15.07
C ASP A 102 1.03 3.19 -16.35
N TYR A 103 1.54 1.95 -16.29
CA TYR A 103 2.07 1.25 -17.46
C TYR A 103 1.01 1.07 -18.55
N ARG A 104 -0.21 0.69 -18.17
CA ARG A 104 -1.33 0.46 -19.10
C ARG A 104 -1.78 1.73 -19.83
N GLU A 105 -1.53 2.91 -19.26
CA GLU A 105 -1.93 4.19 -19.83
C GLU A 105 -0.94 4.70 -20.90
N MET A 106 0.28 4.16 -20.94
CA MET A 106 1.34 4.59 -21.85
C MET A 106 1.00 4.51 -23.35
N PRO A 107 0.29 3.49 -23.88
CA PRO A 107 -0.15 3.50 -25.28
C PRO A 107 -0.98 4.74 -25.60
N TYR A 108 -1.87 5.16 -24.69
CA TYR A 108 -2.69 6.35 -24.88
C TYR A 108 -1.87 7.64 -24.77
N ALA A 109 -0.92 7.70 -23.84
CA ALA A 109 0.02 8.82 -23.74
C ALA A 109 0.84 8.99 -25.03
N ILE A 110 1.29 7.87 -25.64
CA ILE A 110 2.01 7.87 -26.92
C ILE A 110 1.10 8.33 -28.07
N ARG A 111 -0.17 7.91 -28.10
CA ARG A 111 -1.14 8.36 -29.12
C ARG A 111 -1.39 9.87 -29.06
N ARG A 112 -1.44 10.42 -27.84
CA ARG A 112 -1.68 11.85 -27.54
C ARG A 112 -0.41 12.70 -27.50
N ARG A 113 0.73 12.17 -27.96
CA ARG A 113 1.99 12.92 -28.03
C ARG A 113 1.83 14.17 -28.91
N ARG A 114 2.53 15.23 -28.55
CA ARG A 114 2.62 16.47 -29.33
C ARG A 114 3.35 16.23 -30.66
N ASN A 115 2.80 16.75 -31.76
CA ASN A 115 3.33 16.51 -33.11
C ASN A 115 4.37 17.55 -33.55
N ASP A 116 4.28 18.76 -33.02
CA ASP A 116 5.19 19.89 -33.18
C ASP A 116 6.55 19.62 -32.51
N GLU A 117 6.56 18.92 -31.37
CA GLU A 117 7.75 18.62 -30.57
C GLU A 117 8.11 17.13 -30.53
N ALA A 118 8.02 16.42 -31.67
CA ALA A 118 8.12 14.96 -31.72
C ALA A 118 9.40 14.37 -31.10
N ALA A 119 10.55 15.04 -31.20
CA ALA A 119 11.81 14.57 -30.60
C ALA A 119 11.80 14.71 -29.06
N ALA A 120 11.35 15.85 -28.54
CA ALA A 120 11.26 16.08 -27.09
C ALA A 120 10.24 15.15 -26.44
N GLU A 121 9.11 14.90 -27.10
CA GLU A 121 8.08 13.97 -26.61
C GLU A 121 8.58 12.52 -26.55
N ARG A 122 9.42 12.08 -27.50
CA ARG A 122 10.04 10.75 -27.42
C ARG A 122 10.91 10.59 -26.18
N VAL A 123 11.72 11.60 -25.86
CA VAL A 123 12.56 11.60 -24.65
C VAL A 123 11.67 11.59 -23.40
N ARG A 124 10.70 12.51 -23.31
CA ARG A 124 9.78 12.61 -22.16
C ARG A 124 9.05 11.29 -21.89
N LEU A 125 8.45 10.69 -22.93
CA LEU A 125 7.70 9.45 -22.80
C LEU A 125 8.60 8.25 -22.48
N SER A 126 9.83 8.22 -23.00
CA SER A 126 10.80 7.15 -22.70
C SER A 126 11.26 7.21 -21.25
N GLU A 127 11.48 8.42 -20.71
CA GLU A 127 11.84 8.61 -19.30
C GLU A 127 10.72 8.18 -18.34
N ILE A 128 9.47 8.57 -18.64
CA ILE A 128 8.30 8.11 -17.88
C ILE A 128 8.19 6.59 -17.94
N LEU A 129 8.36 5.99 -19.13
CA LEU A 129 8.31 4.54 -19.29
C LEU A 129 9.39 3.84 -18.47
N ARG A 130 10.61 4.38 -18.46
CA ARG A 130 11.74 3.86 -17.68
C ARG A 130 11.44 3.87 -16.18
N GLU A 131 10.88 4.96 -15.67
CA GLU A 131 10.47 5.07 -14.26
C GLU A 131 9.38 4.04 -13.90
N ILE A 132 8.35 3.92 -14.74
CA ILE A 132 7.28 2.94 -14.56
C ILE A 132 7.85 1.51 -14.56
N GLN A 133 8.72 1.17 -15.51
CA GLN A 133 9.37 -0.14 -15.57
C GLN A 133 10.21 -0.44 -14.32
N GLY A 134 10.92 0.57 -13.80
CA GLY A 134 11.64 0.46 -12.53
C GLY A 134 10.69 0.14 -11.36
N ARG A 135 9.56 0.84 -11.25
CA ARG A 135 8.54 0.58 -10.21
C ARG A 135 7.93 -0.82 -10.34
N LEU A 136 7.62 -1.28 -11.55
CA LEU A 136 7.11 -2.63 -11.76
C LEU A 136 8.09 -3.69 -11.24
N THR A 137 9.36 -3.60 -11.62
CA THR A 137 10.40 -4.53 -11.18
C THR A 137 10.61 -4.49 -9.67
N TYR A 138 10.58 -3.28 -9.08
CA TYR A 138 10.65 -3.11 -7.63
C TYR A 138 9.49 -3.86 -6.92
N TYR A 139 8.25 -3.66 -7.37
CA TYR A 139 7.10 -4.31 -6.74
C TYR A 139 7.02 -5.81 -7.02
N GLU A 140 7.48 -6.29 -8.19
CA GLU A 140 7.60 -7.73 -8.47
C GLU A 140 8.48 -8.43 -7.41
N THR A 141 9.64 -7.85 -7.09
CA THR A 141 10.57 -8.44 -6.10
C THR A 141 10.04 -8.30 -4.67
N TRP A 142 9.53 -7.12 -4.30
CA TRP A 142 9.10 -6.86 -2.93
C TRP A 142 7.82 -7.61 -2.55
N ILE A 143 6.83 -7.67 -3.44
CA ILE A 143 5.59 -8.44 -3.18
C ILE A 143 5.89 -9.93 -3.08
N ALA A 144 6.80 -10.46 -3.91
CA ALA A 144 7.19 -11.86 -3.84
C ALA A 144 7.85 -12.22 -2.50
N ALA A 145 8.63 -11.30 -1.92
CA ALA A 145 9.19 -11.46 -0.58
C ALA A 145 8.11 -11.44 0.52
N GLU A 146 7.06 -10.62 0.36
CA GLU A 146 5.99 -10.44 1.35
C GLU A 146 4.92 -11.55 1.32
N SER A 147 4.63 -12.06 0.12
CA SER A 147 3.60 -13.08 -0.11
C SER A 147 3.81 -13.77 -1.46
N ALA A 148 4.21 -15.05 -1.43
CA ALA A 148 4.41 -15.84 -2.64
C ALA A 148 3.16 -15.89 -3.54
N THR A 149 1.97 -16.04 -2.96
CA THR A 149 0.70 -16.11 -3.71
C THR A 149 0.38 -14.79 -4.41
N VAL A 150 0.49 -13.66 -3.70
CA VAL A 150 0.20 -12.34 -4.29
C VAL A 150 1.29 -11.97 -5.30
N GLY A 151 2.55 -12.29 -4.99
CA GLY A 151 3.70 -12.09 -5.87
C GLY A 151 3.52 -12.83 -7.19
N SER A 152 3.17 -14.13 -7.15
CA SER A 152 2.90 -14.91 -8.37
C SER A 152 1.78 -14.31 -9.22
N ALA A 153 0.69 -13.85 -8.59
CA ALA A 153 -0.43 -13.22 -9.31
C ALA A 153 -0.01 -11.89 -9.94
N TYR A 154 0.79 -11.08 -9.23
CA TYR A 154 1.31 -9.81 -9.74
C TYR A 154 2.30 -10.01 -10.89
N THR A 155 3.25 -10.94 -10.76
CA THR A 155 4.21 -11.26 -11.82
C THR A 155 3.50 -11.76 -13.07
N ALA A 156 2.49 -12.63 -12.94
CA ALA A 156 1.70 -13.08 -14.08
C ALA A 156 0.98 -11.92 -14.79
N LEU A 157 0.38 -11.01 -14.00
CA LEU A 157 -0.25 -9.80 -14.52
C LEU A 157 0.74 -8.91 -15.27
N VAL A 158 1.89 -8.59 -14.66
CA VAL A 158 2.93 -7.73 -15.25
C VAL A 158 3.52 -8.36 -16.51
N LEU A 159 3.79 -9.67 -16.50
CA LEU A 159 4.29 -10.39 -17.67
C LEU A 159 3.32 -10.26 -18.86
N LYS A 160 2.02 -10.53 -18.63
CA LYS A 160 1.00 -10.39 -19.67
C LYS A 160 0.84 -8.93 -20.10
N ALA A 161 0.90 -7.99 -19.17
CA ALA A 161 0.83 -6.56 -19.44
C ALA A 161 1.98 -6.12 -20.36
N ARG A 162 3.22 -6.53 -20.08
CA ARG A 162 4.39 -6.24 -20.93
C ARG A 162 4.19 -6.73 -22.37
N ALA A 163 3.56 -7.89 -22.55
CA ALA A 163 3.25 -8.41 -23.88
C ALA A 163 2.14 -7.59 -24.58
N VAL A 164 0.99 -7.41 -23.92
CA VAL A 164 -0.20 -6.77 -24.51
C VAL A 164 -0.02 -5.26 -24.65
N VAL A 165 0.29 -4.58 -23.55
CA VAL A 165 0.48 -3.12 -23.52
C VAL A 165 1.72 -2.74 -24.32
N GLY A 166 2.82 -3.50 -24.21
CA GLY A 166 4.02 -3.26 -25.02
C GLY A 166 3.76 -3.38 -26.53
N GLY A 167 2.91 -4.32 -26.94
CA GLY A 167 2.39 -4.40 -28.31
C GLY A 167 1.61 -3.14 -28.70
N ALA A 168 0.66 -2.71 -27.87
CA ALA A 168 -0.12 -1.50 -28.11
C ALA A 168 0.73 -0.22 -28.15
N MET A 169 1.79 -0.12 -27.33
CA MET A 169 2.74 0.99 -27.38
C MET A 169 3.50 1.03 -28.71
N ARG A 170 3.90 -0.13 -29.23
CA ARG A 170 4.57 -0.24 -30.55
C ARG A 170 3.64 0.27 -31.66
N GLU A 171 2.40 -0.18 -31.68
CA GLU A 171 1.41 0.30 -32.67
C GLU A 171 1.12 1.80 -32.54
N ALA A 172 1.06 2.31 -31.30
CA ALA A 172 0.86 3.73 -31.04
C ALA A 172 2.02 4.61 -31.58
N TRP A 173 3.26 4.11 -31.54
CA TRP A 173 4.42 4.79 -32.13
C TRP A 173 4.41 4.75 -33.66
N ASN A 174 3.96 3.65 -34.26
CA ASN A 174 3.85 3.49 -35.72
C ASN A 174 2.70 4.31 -36.32
N THR A 175 1.71 4.69 -35.52
CA THR A 175 0.57 5.49 -35.96
C THR A 175 0.87 6.99 -35.79
N PRO A 176 0.48 7.87 -36.75
CA PRO A 176 0.61 9.33 -36.60
C PRO A 176 -0.03 9.86 -35.32
N ALA A 177 0.58 10.88 -34.71
CA ALA A 177 0.04 11.53 -33.51
C ALA A 177 -1.36 12.12 -33.75
N ILE A 178 -2.20 12.16 -32.72
CA ILE A 178 -3.52 12.77 -32.81
C ILE A 178 -3.37 14.28 -33.00
N ALA A 179 -3.97 14.80 -34.08
CA ALA A 179 -3.92 16.24 -34.42
C ALA A 179 -5.27 16.96 -34.19
N GLU A 180 -6.35 16.22 -33.98
CA GLU A 180 -7.70 16.76 -33.85
C GLU A 180 -8.33 16.37 -32.51
N ASP A 181 -9.03 17.31 -31.88
CA ASP A 181 -9.72 17.10 -30.61
C ASP A 181 -10.72 15.93 -30.67
N LYS A 182 -11.41 15.75 -31.80
CA LYS A 182 -12.36 14.65 -32.01
C LYS A 182 -11.71 13.27 -31.89
N ALA A 183 -10.42 13.17 -32.22
CA ALA A 183 -9.66 11.93 -32.13
C ALA A 183 -9.05 11.68 -30.74
N MET A 184 -9.24 12.58 -29.76
CA MET A 184 -8.75 12.41 -28.39
C MET A 184 -9.46 11.29 -27.62
N ASN A 185 -10.69 10.94 -28.02
CA ASN A 185 -11.38 9.75 -27.53
C ASN A 185 -10.89 8.52 -28.30
N ILE A 186 -10.04 7.72 -27.66
CA ILE A 186 -9.44 6.53 -28.26
C ILE A 186 -10.31 5.32 -27.89
N PRO A 187 -10.99 4.68 -28.86
CA PRO A 187 -11.85 3.54 -28.56
C PRO A 187 -11.02 2.30 -28.19
N SER A 188 -11.62 1.39 -27.43
CA SER A 188 -11.01 0.10 -27.07
C SER A 188 -10.68 -0.78 -28.29
N ALA A 189 -11.34 -0.56 -29.43
CA ALA A 189 -11.01 -1.22 -30.69
C ALA A 189 -9.60 -0.87 -31.20
N VAL A 190 -9.05 0.29 -30.80
CA VAL A 190 -7.68 0.72 -31.17
C VAL A 190 -6.66 0.24 -30.14
N VAL A 191 -7.03 0.24 -28.85
CA VAL A 191 -6.18 -0.23 -27.75
C VAL A 191 -6.97 -1.25 -26.94
N ASP A 192 -6.87 -2.52 -27.34
CA ASP A 192 -7.56 -3.62 -26.65
C ASP A 192 -6.70 -4.16 -25.49
N LEU A 193 -7.14 -3.88 -24.27
CA LEU A 193 -6.53 -4.36 -23.02
C LEU A 193 -7.42 -5.37 -22.29
N SER A 194 -8.51 -5.82 -22.91
CA SER A 194 -9.52 -6.70 -22.27
C SER A 194 -8.92 -8.02 -21.79
N SER A 195 -7.92 -8.54 -22.50
CA SER A 195 -7.20 -9.77 -22.12
C SER A 195 -6.45 -9.71 -20.78
N LEU A 196 -6.32 -8.52 -20.17
CA LEU A 196 -5.71 -8.34 -18.85
C LEU A 196 -6.72 -8.46 -17.70
N ALA A 197 -8.03 -8.41 -17.99
CA ALA A 197 -9.08 -8.35 -16.97
C ALA A 197 -9.08 -9.56 -16.04
N GLU A 198 -8.86 -10.76 -16.57
CA GLU A 198 -8.80 -11.99 -15.78
C GLU A 198 -7.64 -11.95 -14.78
N LEU A 199 -6.44 -11.54 -15.22
CA LEU A 199 -5.26 -11.45 -14.37
C LEU A 199 -5.35 -10.30 -13.36
N GLN A 200 -5.98 -9.19 -13.73
CA GLN A 200 -6.32 -8.12 -12.78
C GLN A 200 -7.22 -8.66 -11.67
N GLY A 201 -8.26 -9.42 -12.03
CA GLY A 201 -9.14 -10.10 -11.09
C GLY A 201 -8.37 -11.05 -10.18
N ALA A 202 -7.52 -11.90 -10.74
CA ALA A 202 -6.69 -12.85 -9.98
C ALA A 202 -5.77 -12.15 -8.95
N TYR A 203 -5.13 -11.04 -9.34
CA TYR A 203 -4.31 -10.23 -8.43
C TYR A 203 -5.15 -9.65 -7.29
N VAL A 204 -6.29 -9.02 -7.61
CA VAL A 204 -7.18 -8.42 -6.61
C VAL A 204 -7.75 -9.48 -5.66
N THR A 205 -8.13 -10.65 -6.16
CA THR A 205 -8.57 -11.78 -5.34
C THR A 205 -7.47 -12.26 -4.40
N ALA A 206 -6.24 -12.45 -4.88
CA ALA A 206 -5.11 -12.86 -4.05
C ALA A 206 -4.78 -11.80 -2.97
N PHE A 207 -4.82 -10.51 -3.35
CA PHE A 207 -4.66 -9.36 -2.47
C PHE A 207 -5.69 -9.38 -1.33
N HIS A 208 -6.98 -9.53 -1.64
CA HIS A 208 -8.03 -9.58 -0.63
C HIS A 208 -7.89 -10.79 0.29
N ALA A 209 -7.63 -11.98 -0.28
CA ALA A 209 -7.41 -13.19 0.51
C ALA A 209 -6.25 -13.01 1.50
N ARG A 210 -5.14 -12.37 1.07
CA ARG A 210 -4.01 -12.06 1.95
C ARG A 210 -4.41 -11.11 3.09
N LEU A 211 -5.15 -10.05 2.80
CA LEU A 211 -5.61 -9.11 3.84
C LEU A 211 -6.61 -9.75 4.81
N GLU A 212 -7.44 -10.69 4.34
CA GLU A 212 -8.39 -11.41 5.19
C GLU A 212 -7.71 -12.38 6.16
N MET A 213 -6.60 -12.99 5.76
CA MET A 213 -5.77 -13.82 6.65
C MET A 213 -5.21 -13.03 7.84
N LEU A 214 -5.02 -11.72 7.67
CA LEU A 214 -4.55 -10.82 8.73
C LEU A 214 -5.66 -10.31 9.64
N LEU A 215 -6.94 -10.59 9.34
CA LEU A 215 -8.05 -10.21 10.20
C LEU A 215 -8.00 -10.99 11.53
N PRO A 216 -8.40 -10.37 12.64
CA PRO A 216 -8.56 -11.11 13.89
C PRO A 216 -9.67 -12.16 13.76
N TRP A 217 -9.45 -13.31 14.39
CA TRP A 217 -10.34 -14.49 14.33
C TRP A 217 -11.81 -14.16 14.66
N TRP A 218 -12.07 -13.20 15.56
CA TRP A 218 -13.44 -12.80 15.92
C TRP A 218 -14.18 -12.09 14.77
N LYS A 219 -13.48 -11.38 13.87
CA LYS A 219 -14.09 -10.81 12.65
C LYS A 219 -14.31 -11.86 11.57
N GLN A 220 -13.54 -12.95 11.58
CA GLN A 220 -13.78 -14.10 10.71
C GLN A 220 -15.00 -14.92 11.15
N LEU A 221 -15.31 -14.93 12.46
CA LEU A 221 -16.46 -15.65 13.02
C LEU A 221 -17.81 -14.94 12.78
N SER A 222 -17.85 -13.59 12.81
CA SER A 222 -19.09 -12.84 12.58
C SER A 222 -19.69 -13.06 11.19
N THR A 223 -18.84 -13.28 10.18
CA THR A 223 -19.29 -13.55 8.82
C THR A 223 -20.03 -14.87 8.70
N ARG A 224 -19.71 -15.87 9.55
CA ARG A 224 -20.38 -17.18 9.56
C ARG A 224 -21.72 -17.19 10.31
N LEU A 225 -21.93 -16.27 11.25
CA LEU A 225 -23.16 -16.20 12.04
C LEU A 225 -24.27 -15.42 11.31
N ILE A 226 -23.94 -14.48 10.43
CA ILE A 226 -24.92 -13.68 9.69
C ILE A 226 -25.54 -14.46 8.52
N THR A 227 -24.81 -15.41 7.91
CA THR A 227 -25.35 -16.23 6.81
C THR A 227 -26.46 -17.17 7.27
N LYS A 228 -26.51 -17.54 8.55
CA LYS A 228 -27.50 -18.49 9.07
C LYS A 228 -28.88 -17.86 9.33
N VAL A 229 -29.00 -16.53 9.29
CA VAL A 229 -30.26 -15.82 9.54
C VAL A 229 -31.08 -15.61 8.25
N ARG A 230 -30.49 -15.82 7.05
CA ARG A 230 -31.18 -15.56 5.77
C ARG A 230 -31.88 -16.77 5.14
N GLN A 231 -31.73 -17.97 5.71
CA GLN A 231 -32.34 -19.19 5.17
C GLN A 231 -33.72 -19.54 5.75
N THR A 232 -34.25 -18.73 6.67
CA THR A 232 -35.59 -18.95 7.26
C THR A 232 -36.59 -17.88 6.78
N SER A 233 -36.59 -17.57 5.49
CA SER A 233 -37.71 -16.86 4.86
C SER A 233 -38.60 -17.90 4.15
N PRO A 234 -39.88 -18.04 4.52
CA PRO A 234 -40.80 -18.94 3.84
C PRO A 234 -40.98 -18.53 2.38
N PRO A 235 -41.25 -19.48 1.47
CA PRO A 235 -41.43 -19.18 0.06
C PRO A 235 -42.63 -18.24 -0.16
N PRO A 236 -42.57 -17.34 -1.15
CA PRO A 236 -43.73 -16.52 -1.53
C PRO A 236 -44.84 -17.44 -2.03
N SER A 237 -46.02 -17.32 -1.41
CA SER A 237 -47.25 -17.95 -1.88
C SER A 237 -47.59 -17.47 -3.28
N ASP A 238 -47.76 -18.42 -4.21
CA ASP A 238 -48.10 -18.18 -5.60
C ASP A 238 -49.38 -17.33 -5.75
N PRO A 239 -49.44 -16.39 -6.72
CA PRO A 239 -50.66 -15.67 -7.03
C PRO A 239 -51.67 -16.60 -7.70
N VAL A 240 -52.82 -16.75 -7.04
CA VAL A 240 -54.04 -17.41 -7.54
C VAL A 240 -54.36 -16.95 -8.96
N SER A 241 -54.40 -17.90 -9.90
CA SER A 241 -54.84 -17.70 -11.28
C SER A 241 -56.30 -17.20 -11.30
N GLY A 242 -56.51 -15.97 -11.78
CA GLY A 242 -57.84 -15.45 -12.11
C GLY A 242 -58.39 -16.08 -13.39
N PRO A 243 -59.73 -16.21 -13.52
CA PRO A 243 -60.36 -16.89 -14.66
C PRO A 243 -60.23 -16.09 -15.98
N PRO A 244 -60.26 -16.77 -17.14
CA PRO A 244 -60.07 -16.15 -18.45
C PRO A 244 -61.24 -15.24 -18.82
N LYS A 245 -60.92 -14.03 -19.31
CA LYS A 245 -61.88 -13.10 -19.91
C LYS A 245 -62.42 -13.69 -21.24
N PRO A 246 -63.74 -13.61 -21.50
CA PRO A 246 -64.29 -13.99 -22.79
C PRO A 246 -63.93 -12.99 -23.88
N LEU A 247 -63.66 -13.52 -25.08
CA LEU A 247 -63.44 -12.80 -26.32
C LEU A 247 -64.77 -12.18 -26.79
N SER A 248 -64.76 -10.86 -27.02
CA SER A 248 -65.84 -10.18 -27.74
C SER A 248 -65.41 -9.93 -29.19
N SER A 249 -66.30 -10.30 -30.11
CA SER A 249 -66.28 -10.08 -31.56
C SER A 249 -66.41 -8.62 -31.96
#